data_AF-A0A1H8TIT0-F1
#
_entry.id   AF-A0A1H8TIT0-F1
#
_cell.length_a   1.000
_cell.length_b   1.000
_cell.length_c   1.000
_cell.angle_alpha   90.00
_cell.angle_beta   90.00
_cell.angle_gamma   90.00
#
_symmetry.space_group_name_H-M   'P 1'
#
loop_
_entity.id
_entity.type
_entity.pdbx_description
1 polymer ?
#
loop_
_entity_poly.entity_id
_entity_poly.type
_entity_poly.pdbx_seq_one_letter_code
_entity_poly.pdbx_strand_id
1 'polypeptide(L)'
;MKFDEFFTESERLKINLRINRDSPKAPLLLSNEALFHLPFLAMVVLMLSSVSRKPKVHELGQLVGECLEKTLSGFKGSAQDIGWSSNLRVRTVKALTFLELTHLVTIDQNTKTITATPTGRKIIEGAISGTTNLAITLQHIERTYRNIAAERQIELELS
;
A
#
# COMPACT_ATOMS: atom_id res chain seq x y z
N MET A 1 24.37 21.57 -29.30
CA MET A 1 25.53 21.15 -28.49
C MET A 1 26.52 20.52 -29.45
N LYS A 2 27.77 21.03 -29.55
CA LYS A 2 28.76 20.55 -30.52
C LYS A 2 29.54 19.38 -29.93
N PHE A 3 29.05 18.16 -30.16
CA PHE A 3 29.63 16.95 -29.59
C PHE A 3 31.04 16.67 -30.11
N ASP A 4 31.34 17.05 -31.35
CA ASP A 4 32.65 16.77 -31.96
C ASP A 4 33.80 17.57 -31.31
N GLU A 5 33.57 18.84 -30.96
CA GLU A 5 34.53 19.65 -30.20
C GLU A 5 34.76 19.05 -28.80
N PHE A 6 33.71 18.55 -28.16
CA PHE A 6 33.79 17.93 -26.83
C PHE A 6 34.65 16.65 -26.84
N PHE A 7 34.43 15.74 -27.80
CA PHE A 7 35.20 14.50 -27.87
C PHE A 7 36.67 14.74 -28.20
N THR A 8 36.95 15.65 -29.15
CA THR A 8 38.31 16.03 -29.53
C THR A 8 39.09 16.58 -28.33
N GLU A 9 38.46 17.45 -27.54
CA GLU A 9 39.11 18.05 -26.37
C GLU A 9 39.26 17.06 -25.22
N SER A 10 38.32 16.13 -25.06
CA SER A 10 38.38 15.09 -24.03
C SER A 10 39.52 14.07 -24.26
N GLU A 11 39.80 13.74 -25.53
CA GLU A 11 40.94 12.90 -25.90
C GLU A 11 42.27 13.63 -25.68
N ARG A 12 42.34 14.92 -26.04
CA ARG A 12 43.52 15.77 -25.81
C ARG A 12 43.88 15.84 -24.32
N LEU A 13 42.88 15.97 -23.46
CA LEU A 13 43.04 16.07 -22.01
C LEU A 13 43.21 14.70 -21.32
N LYS A 14 43.21 13.58 -22.07
CA LYS A 14 43.28 12.20 -21.55
C LYS A 14 42.29 11.95 -20.41
N ILE A 15 41.08 12.50 -20.53
CA ILE A 15 40.06 12.41 -19.49
C ILE A 15 39.59 10.95 -19.41
N ASN A 16 40.10 10.23 -18.42
CA ASN A 16 39.69 8.86 -18.16
C ASN A 16 38.45 8.91 -17.26
N LEU A 17 37.26 8.96 -17.88
CA LEU A 17 36.00 8.87 -17.17
C LEU A 17 35.85 7.46 -16.61
N ARG A 18 36.36 7.25 -15.39
CA ARG A 18 35.98 6.09 -14.58
C ARG A 18 34.51 6.27 -14.22
N ILE A 19 33.63 5.71 -15.06
CA ILE A 19 32.23 5.52 -14.71
C ILE A 19 32.25 4.57 -13.51
N ASN A 20 32.15 5.13 -12.31
CA ASN A 20 32.00 4.35 -11.11
C ASN A 20 30.64 3.66 -11.21
N ARG A 21 30.63 2.42 -11.70
CA ARG A 21 29.42 1.58 -11.74
C ARG A 21 28.98 1.16 -10.33
N ASP A 22 29.75 1.49 -9.30
CA ASP A 22 29.32 1.47 -7.91
C ASP A 22 28.52 2.74 -7.57
N SER A 23 27.56 3.10 -8.42
CA SER A 23 26.35 3.73 -7.90
C SER A 23 25.84 2.81 -6.78
N PRO A 24 25.46 3.32 -5.59
CA PRO A 24 24.84 2.46 -4.59
C PRO A 24 23.72 1.72 -5.30
N LYS A 25 23.76 0.37 -5.29
CA LYS A 25 22.68 -0.47 -5.83
C LYS A 25 21.39 0.24 -5.44
N ALA A 26 20.60 0.65 -6.43
CA ALA A 26 19.28 1.23 -6.18
C ALA A 26 18.67 0.40 -5.06
N PRO A 27 18.26 1.03 -3.93
CA PRO A 27 17.85 0.29 -2.74
C PRO A 27 16.96 -0.82 -3.21
N LEU A 28 17.25 -2.08 -2.83
CA LEU A 28 16.53 -3.27 -3.30
C LEU A 28 15.04 -2.97 -3.15
N LEU A 29 14.42 -2.47 -4.23
CA LEU A 29 13.03 -2.08 -4.21
C LEU A 29 12.34 -3.42 -4.12
N LEU A 30 11.74 -3.69 -2.96
CA LEU A 30 10.94 -4.89 -2.76
C LEU A 30 10.00 -4.97 -3.95
N SER A 31 10.12 -6.02 -4.76
CA SER A 31 9.18 -6.24 -5.85
C SER A 31 7.78 -6.22 -5.24
N ASN A 32 6.87 -5.44 -5.81
CA ASN A 32 5.49 -5.29 -5.32
C ASN A 32 4.84 -6.66 -5.03
N GLU A 33 5.20 -7.69 -5.80
CA GLU A 33 4.88 -9.12 -5.60
C GLU A 33 5.17 -9.67 -4.19
N ALA A 34 6.29 -9.28 -3.58
CA ALA A 34 6.75 -9.72 -2.26
C ALA A 34 6.12 -8.93 -1.10
N LEU A 35 5.48 -7.78 -1.36
CA LEU A 35 4.78 -7.03 -0.32
C LEU A 35 3.31 -7.46 -0.18
N PHE A 36 2.74 -8.07 -1.23
CA PHE A 36 1.34 -8.50 -1.27
C PHE A 36 1.16 -9.93 -0.74
N HIS A 37 1.74 -10.25 0.41
CA HIS A 37 1.46 -11.52 1.06
C HIS A 37 0.03 -11.55 1.61
N LEU A 38 -0.69 -12.63 1.32
CA LEU A 38 -2.10 -12.80 1.69
C LEU A 38 -2.37 -12.55 3.19
N PRO A 39 -1.55 -13.04 4.15
CA PRO A 39 -1.79 -12.80 5.57
C PRO A 39 -1.74 -11.32 5.94
N PHE A 40 -0.78 -10.58 5.38
CA PHE A 40 -0.67 -9.14 5.64
C PHE A 40 -1.85 -8.38 5.05
N LEU A 41 -2.22 -8.66 3.80
CA LEU A 41 -3.41 -8.05 3.19
C LEU A 41 -4.70 -8.36 3.95
N ALA A 42 -4.83 -9.58 4.50
CA ALA A 42 -5.96 -9.92 5.35
C ALA A 42 -5.99 -9.06 6.63
N MET A 43 -4.84 -8.84 7.28
CA MET A 43 -4.77 -7.94 8.45
C MET A 43 -5.14 -6.50 8.09
N VAL A 44 -4.70 -6.02 6.93
CA VAL A 44 -5.07 -4.70 6.43
C VAL A 44 -6.57 -4.61 6.19
N VAL A 45 -7.16 -5.52 5.39
CA VAL A 45 -8.61 -5.53 5.13
C VAL A 45 -9.42 -5.63 6.42
N LEU A 46 -8.98 -6.45 7.38
CA LEU A 46 -9.62 -6.58 8.68
C LEU A 46 -9.55 -5.28 9.50
N MET A 47 -8.43 -4.56 9.44
CA MET A 47 -8.26 -3.24 10.06
C MET A 47 -9.22 -2.21 9.46
N LEU A 48 -9.29 -2.09 8.14
CA LEU A 48 -10.23 -1.16 7.49
C LEU A 48 -11.69 -1.52 7.84
N SER A 49 -11.98 -2.80 8.01
CA SER A 49 -13.33 -3.29 8.36
C SER A 49 -13.69 -3.11 9.83
N SER A 50 -12.73 -2.83 10.73
CA SER A 50 -12.96 -2.69 12.16
C SER A 50 -13.33 -1.26 12.58
N VAL A 51 -12.84 -0.24 11.87
CA VAL A 51 -13.08 1.19 12.18
C VAL A 51 -14.53 1.64 11.92
N SER A 52 -14.93 2.82 12.39
CA SER A 52 -16.32 3.31 12.30
C SER A 52 -16.83 3.44 10.86
N ARG A 53 -16.05 4.07 9.98
CA ARG A 53 -16.36 4.18 8.55
C ARG A 53 -15.92 2.93 7.82
N LYS A 54 -16.89 2.17 7.32
CA LYS A 54 -16.66 0.86 6.74
C LYS A 54 -16.40 0.96 5.22
N PRO A 55 -15.43 0.21 4.69
CA PRO A 55 -15.19 0.18 3.25
C PRO A 55 -16.28 -0.63 2.53
N LYS A 56 -16.60 -0.24 1.31
CA LYS A 56 -17.41 -1.04 0.39
C LYS A 56 -16.55 -1.98 -0.45
N VAL A 57 -17.13 -3.10 -0.88
CA VAL A 57 -16.43 -4.12 -1.68
C VAL A 57 -15.77 -3.54 -2.94
N HIS A 58 -16.45 -2.65 -3.66
CA HIS A 58 -15.94 -2.12 -4.94
C HIS A 58 -14.77 -1.14 -4.79
N GLU A 59 -14.62 -0.49 -3.64
CA GLU A 59 -13.52 0.46 -3.37
C GLU A 59 -12.35 -0.18 -2.62
N LEU A 60 -12.51 -1.42 -2.13
CA LEU A 60 -11.56 -2.04 -1.21
C LEU A 60 -10.13 -2.11 -1.78
N GLY A 61 -9.98 -2.54 -3.04
CA GLY A 61 -8.66 -2.64 -3.68
C GLY A 61 -7.93 -1.30 -3.75
N GLN A 62 -8.67 -0.24 -4.09
CA GLN A 62 -8.15 1.12 -4.17
C GLN A 62 -7.75 1.65 -2.78
N LEU A 63 -8.63 1.49 -1.78
CA LEU A 63 -8.36 1.93 -0.41
C LEU A 63 -7.15 1.23 0.20
N VAL A 64 -7.04 -0.08 0.00
CA VAL A 64 -5.87 -0.85 0.46
C VAL A 64 -4.59 -0.32 -0.21
N GLY A 65 -4.62 -0.09 -1.52
CA GLY A 65 -3.47 0.47 -2.24
C GLY A 65 -3.06 1.85 -1.74
N GLU A 66 -4.00 2.79 -1.64
CA GLU A 66 -3.74 4.15 -1.11
C GLU A 66 -3.18 4.11 0.32
N CYS A 67 -3.72 3.24 1.18
CA CYS A 67 -3.22 3.09 2.54
C CYS A 67 -1.79 2.56 2.58
N LEU A 68 -1.47 1.57 1.75
CA LEU A 68 -0.12 1.00 1.68
C LEU A 68 0.89 2.00 1.11
N GLU A 69 0.54 2.73 0.04
CA GLU A 69 1.39 3.77 -0.56
C GLU A 69 1.70 4.90 0.42
N LYS A 70 0.68 5.40 1.13
CA LYS A 70 0.85 6.49 2.09
C LYS A 70 1.60 6.05 3.37
N THR A 71 1.56 4.76 3.71
CA THR A 71 2.15 4.23 4.96
C THR A 71 3.56 3.67 4.80
N LEU A 72 3.85 2.97 3.70
CA LEU A 72 5.10 2.24 3.51
C LEU A 72 6.04 3.03 2.57
N SER A 73 7.15 3.51 3.13
CA SER A 73 8.14 4.32 2.41
C SER A 73 8.79 3.61 1.22
N GLY A 74 8.78 2.27 1.18
CA GLY A 74 9.31 1.46 0.08
C GLY A 74 8.58 1.61 -1.26
N PHE A 75 7.46 2.34 -1.28
CA PHE A 75 6.65 2.58 -2.48
C PHE A 75 6.78 4.00 -3.05
N LYS A 76 7.50 4.90 -2.38
CA LYS A 76 7.82 6.24 -2.92
C LYS A 76 8.84 6.09 -4.06
N GLY A 77 8.36 5.85 -5.27
CA GLY A 77 9.19 5.75 -6.49
C GLY A 77 9.08 4.44 -7.26
N SER A 78 8.17 3.52 -6.90
CA SER A 78 7.85 2.42 -7.81
C SER A 78 7.14 3.00 -9.04
N ALA A 79 7.63 2.72 -10.25
CA ALA A 79 7.12 3.22 -11.52
C ALA A 79 5.66 2.80 -11.86
N GLN A 80 4.96 2.17 -10.93
CA GLN A 80 3.56 1.77 -11.04
C GLN A 80 2.85 2.14 -9.74
N ASP A 81 1.87 3.03 -9.83
CA ASP A 81 0.96 3.36 -8.73
C ASP A 81 0.28 2.06 -8.25
N ILE A 82 0.53 1.66 -7.01
CA ILE A 82 0.07 0.43 -6.37
C ILE A 82 -1.44 0.42 -6.18
N GLY A 83 -2.07 1.58 -5.97
CA GLY A 83 -3.53 1.75 -6.03
C GLY A 83 -4.15 1.19 -7.31
N TRP A 84 -3.39 1.17 -8.40
CA TRP A 84 -3.79 0.67 -9.71
C TRP A 84 -3.25 -0.72 -10.05
N SER A 85 -2.49 -1.35 -9.16
CA SER A 85 -1.94 -2.69 -9.40
C SER A 85 -3.06 -3.74 -9.47
N SER A 86 -3.22 -4.34 -10.66
CA SER A 86 -4.18 -5.44 -10.87
C SER A 86 -3.88 -6.64 -9.95
N ASN A 87 -2.60 -6.90 -9.68
CA ASN A 87 -2.18 -7.98 -8.78
C ASN A 87 -2.58 -7.70 -7.32
N LEU A 88 -2.38 -6.46 -6.84
CA LEU A 88 -2.87 -6.06 -5.52
C LEU A 88 -4.39 -6.26 -5.43
N ARG A 89 -5.15 -5.78 -6.42
CA ARG A 89 -6.62 -5.89 -6.43
C ARG A 89 -7.08 -7.35 -6.34
N VAL A 90 -6.50 -8.25 -7.13
CA VAL A 90 -6.80 -9.69 -7.08
C VAL A 90 -6.46 -10.28 -5.70
N ARG A 91 -5.31 -9.93 -5.12
CA ARG A 91 -4.90 -10.45 -3.81
C ARG A 91 -5.73 -9.88 -2.66
N THR A 92 -6.17 -8.63 -2.76
CA THR A 92 -7.12 -8.03 -1.81
C THR A 92 -8.47 -8.73 -1.84
N VAL A 93 -8.97 -9.11 -3.03
CA VAL A 93 -10.18 -9.94 -3.13
C VAL A 93 -9.97 -11.30 -2.45
N LYS A 94 -8.84 -11.98 -2.71
CA LYS A 94 -8.52 -13.25 -2.02
C LYS A 94 -8.45 -13.09 -0.51
N ALA A 95 -7.88 -11.98 -0.02
CA ALA A 95 -7.82 -11.67 1.41
C ALA A 95 -9.22 -11.47 2.00
N LEU A 96 -10.09 -10.72 1.32
CA LEU A 96 -11.49 -10.56 1.72
C LEU A 96 -12.22 -11.90 1.77
N THR A 97 -12.10 -12.72 0.72
CA THR A 97 -12.71 -14.06 0.67
C THR A 97 -12.23 -14.94 1.83
N PHE A 98 -10.92 -14.91 2.15
CA PHE A 98 -10.40 -15.65 3.30
C PHE A 98 -11.04 -15.17 4.61
N LEU A 99 -11.15 -13.86 4.83
CA LEU A 99 -11.76 -13.30 6.05
C LEU A 99 -13.25 -13.63 6.15
N GLU A 100 -13.96 -13.68 5.02
CA GLU A 100 -15.38 -14.05 4.97
C GLU A 100 -15.57 -15.54 5.28
N LEU A 101 -14.79 -16.42 4.63
CA LEU A 101 -14.80 -17.86 4.88
C LEU A 101 -14.42 -18.24 6.31
N THR A 102 -13.61 -17.41 6.98
CA THR A 102 -13.21 -17.60 8.39
C THR A 102 -14.10 -16.85 9.38
N HIS A 103 -15.19 -16.23 8.91
CA HIS A 103 -16.15 -15.47 9.72
C HIS A 103 -15.52 -14.32 10.54
N LEU A 104 -14.42 -13.75 10.05
CA LEU A 104 -13.77 -12.59 10.66
C LEU A 104 -14.35 -11.27 10.16
N VAL A 105 -14.99 -11.29 8.99
CA VAL A 105 -15.78 -10.18 8.45
C VAL A 105 -17.13 -10.66 7.94
N THR A 106 -18.06 -9.74 7.81
CA THR A 106 -19.37 -9.92 7.15
C THR A 106 -19.56 -8.84 6.08
N ILE A 107 -20.17 -9.22 4.96
CA ILE A 107 -20.52 -8.29 3.88
C ILE A 107 -22.03 -8.08 3.89
N ASP A 108 -22.45 -6.83 4.07
CA ASP A 108 -23.86 -6.47 3.96
C ASP A 108 -24.34 -6.58 2.50
N GLN A 109 -25.43 -7.31 2.26
CA GLN A 109 -25.85 -7.62 0.89
C GLN A 109 -26.42 -6.42 0.13
N ASN A 110 -26.98 -5.42 0.84
CA ASN A 110 -27.63 -4.27 0.23
C ASN A 110 -26.63 -3.14 -0.05
N THR A 111 -25.83 -2.82 0.96
CA THR A 111 -24.88 -1.70 0.93
C THR A 111 -23.49 -2.12 0.42
N LYS A 112 -23.22 -3.43 0.35
CA LYS A 112 -21.90 -4.02 0.04
C LYS A 112 -20.80 -3.53 0.98
N THR A 113 -21.18 -3.21 2.21
CA THR A 113 -20.29 -2.72 3.25
C THR A 113 -19.63 -3.89 3.96
N ILE A 114 -18.31 -3.79 4.19
CA ILE A 114 -17.52 -4.83 4.86
C ILE A 114 -17.35 -4.44 6.33
N THR A 115 -17.75 -5.32 7.24
CA THR A 115 -17.68 -5.09 8.69
C THR A 115 -16.97 -6.23 9.40
N ALA A 116 -16.03 -5.90 10.28
CA ALA A 116 -15.40 -6.90 11.14
C ALA A 116 -16.41 -7.48 12.15
N THR A 117 -16.41 -8.80 12.32
CA THR A 117 -17.20 -9.48 13.35
C THR A 117 -16.64 -9.21 14.75
N PRO A 118 -17.34 -9.55 15.85
CA PRO A 118 -16.76 -9.45 17.18
C PRO A 118 -15.44 -10.22 17.31
N THR A 119 -15.33 -11.39 16.69
CA THR A 119 -14.10 -12.19 16.65
C THR A 119 -13.00 -11.48 15.86
N GLY A 120 -13.32 -10.97 14.66
CA GLY A 120 -12.38 -10.19 13.85
C GLY A 120 -11.86 -8.94 14.58
N ARG A 121 -12.73 -8.24 15.33
CA ARG A 121 -12.33 -7.10 16.17
C ARG A 121 -11.35 -7.50 17.26
N LYS A 122 -11.60 -8.60 17.99
CA LYS A 122 -10.65 -9.09 19.01
C LYS A 122 -9.27 -9.41 18.43
N ILE A 123 -9.23 -10.02 17.24
CA ILE A 123 -7.96 -10.34 16.56
C ILE A 123 -7.20 -9.06 16.23
N ILE A 124 -7.90 -8.06 15.67
CA ILE A 124 -7.21 -6.82 15.27
C ILE A 124 -6.77 -5.99 16.47
N GLU A 125 -7.58 -5.95 17.54
CA GLU A 125 -7.23 -5.32 18.82
C GLU A 125 -5.95 -5.95 19.41
N GLY A 126 -5.84 -7.28 19.39
CA GLY A 126 -4.62 -7.98 19.80
C GLY A 126 -3.42 -7.71 18.88
N ALA A 127 -3.65 -7.53 17.58
CA ALA A 127 -2.58 -7.22 16.63
C ALA A 127 -2.02 -5.81 16.79
N ILE A 128 -2.81 -4.85 17.27
CA ILE A 128 -2.39 -3.44 17.47
C ILE A 128 -1.99 -3.10 18.91
N SER A 129 -2.21 -3.99 19.89
CA SER A 129 -1.93 -3.72 21.31
C SER A 129 -0.43 -3.73 21.67
N GLY A 130 0.44 -4.10 20.73
CA GLY A 130 1.88 -4.20 20.94
C GLY A 130 2.70 -3.08 20.26
N THR A 131 4.02 -3.20 20.36
CA THR A 131 5.01 -2.30 19.72
C THR A 131 5.73 -2.97 18.55
N THR A 132 5.20 -4.07 18.04
CA THR A 132 5.78 -4.77 16.89
C THR A 132 5.67 -3.94 15.62
N ASN A 133 6.52 -4.22 14.63
CA ASN A 133 6.45 -3.56 13.32
C ASN A 133 5.06 -3.72 12.69
N LEU A 134 4.41 -4.87 12.86
CA LEU A 134 3.04 -5.10 12.39
C LEU A 134 2.04 -4.18 13.12
N ALA A 135 2.12 -4.10 14.45
CA ALA A 135 1.23 -3.25 15.23
C ALA A 135 1.34 -1.77 14.81
N ILE A 136 2.57 -1.26 14.72
CA ILE A 136 2.84 0.12 14.29
C ILE A 136 2.33 0.35 12.86
N THR A 137 2.57 -0.59 11.95
CA THR A 137 2.12 -0.49 10.56
C THR A 137 0.59 -0.44 10.48
N LEU A 138 -0.10 -1.32 11.20
CA LEU A 138 -1.57 -1.36 11.21
C LEU A 138 -2.17 -0.10 11.83
N GLN A 139 -1.57 0.44 12.89
CA GLN A 139 -1.99 1.73 13.48
C GLN A 139 -1.82 2.89 12.50
N HIS A 140 -0.72 2.91 11.72
CA HIS A 140 -0.54 3.92 10.68
C HIS A 140 -1.54 3.75 9.53
N ILE A 141 -1.81 2.53 9.09
CA ILE A 141 -2.84 2.23 8.08
C ILE A 141 -4.21 2.71 8.56
N GLU A 142 -4.57 2.45 9.81
CA GLU A 142 -5.84 2.89 10.40
C GLU A 142 -5.99 4.41 10.36
N ARG A 143 -4.94 5.15 10.76
CA ARG A 143 -4.92 6.63 10.71
C ARG A 143 -5.03 7.14 9.28
N THR A 144 -4.25 6.57 8.36
CA THR A 144 -4.28 6.93 6.94
C THR A 144 -5.67 6.69 6.34
N TYR A 145 -6.31 5.56 6.65
CA TYR A 145 -7.65 5.27 6.17
C TYR A 145 -8.69 6.27 6.69
N ARG A 146 -8.62 6.63 7.98
CA ARG A 146 -9.49 7.68 8.54
C ARG A 146 -9.30 9.02 7.86
N ASN A 147 -8.06 9.40 7.55
CA ASN A 147 -7.76 10.64 6.83
C ASN A 147 -8.33 10.62 5.41
N ILE A 148 -8.10 9.55 4.64
CA ILE A 148 -8.67 9.39 3.29
C ILE A 148 -10.19 9.49 3.32
N ALA A 149 -10.82 8.85 4.31
CA ALA A 149 -12.27 8.88 4.43
C ALA A 149 -12.78 10.30 4.76
N ALA A 150 -12.09 11.02 5.65
CA ALA A 150 -12.43 12.41 5.98
C ALA A 150 -12.24 13.34 4.77
N GLU A 151 -11.12 13.21 4.04
CA GLU A 151 -10.84 13.96 2.80
C GLU A 151 -11.98 13.79 1.78
N ARG A 152 -12.37 12.55 1.49
CA ARG A 152 -13.49 12.26 0.56
C ARG A 152 -14.84 12.80 1.02
N GLN A 153 -15.06 12.92 2.33
CA GLN A 153 -16.30 13.52 2.86
C GLN A 153 -16.35 15.02 2.60
N ILE A 154 -15.24 15.70 2.87
CA ILE A 154 -15.11 17.14 2.66
C ILE A 154 -15.28 17.48 1.17
N GLU A 155 -14.68 16.67 0.28
CA GLU A 155 -14.85 16.84 -1.17
C GLU A 155 -16.32 16.74 -1.60
N LEU A 156 -17.07 15.79 -1.06
CA LEU A 156 -18.51 15.64 -1.35
C LEU A 156 -19.35 16.81 -0.82
N GLU A 157 -18.98 17.41 0.31
CA GLU A 157 -19.68 18.57 0.88
C GLU A 157 -19.41 19.88 0.13
N LEU A 158 -18.28 19.95 -0.59
CA LEU A 158 -17.88 21.09 -1.41
C LEU A 158 -18.34 20.99 -2.88
N SER A 159 -18.92 19.85 -3.28
CA SER A 159 -19.40 19.56 -4.64
C SER A 159 -20.89 19.87 -4.80
#